data_AF-A0A137QCC8-F1
#
_entry.id   AF-A0A137QCC8-F1
#
_cell.length_a   1.000
_cell.length_b   1.000
_cell.length_c   1.000
_cell.angle_alpha   90.00
_cell.angle_beta   90.00
_cell.angle_gamma   90.00
#
_symmetry.space_group_name_H-M   'P 1'
#
loop_
_entity.id
_entity.type
_entity.pdbx_description
1 polymer ?
#
loop_
_entity_poly.entity_id
_entity_poly.type
_entity_poly.pdbx_seq_one_letter_code
_entity_poly.pdbx_strand_id
1 'polypeptide(L)'
;MARMKGKLLYWRHENFAYGINHSGVFFPSYNLWPLKFVSNLYNLSASANPRVKVKLHTLTPVTAISSSHSSSSAPSNQDTRWIVSTPRGNLSCKTVLHATNAYSSFLLPQFSNRIIPTRGQMFVVRAKASLERLKRHSWDANQGYEYWFARPEGKDKHGKEYQPPLVLLGGGRDTAGPGLDQYTMDDSVLNERVSKTLKEFLPNLYAGTGLFEEGRDAEMEWTGIMGYTHKGAPFVGPVEGLDGQYIAAGFTGHGMPRTYAAAEAVSGMIVANLMGTEWKAPEWLPEHYLTNWRH
;
A
#
# COMPACT_ATOMS: atom_id res chain seq x y z
N MET A 1 -7.20 -28.89 23.57
CA MET A 1 -5.86 -29.20 23.00
C MET A 1 -6.04 -29.81 21.62
N ALA A 2 -6.11 -28.99 20.57
CA ALA A 2 -6.15 -29.45 19.20
C ALA A 2 -4.83 -29.03 18.52
N ARG A 3 -3.96 -30.01 18.27
CA ARG A 3 -2.73 -29.83 17.50
C ARG A 3 -3.11 -29.60 16.03
N MET A 4 -3.00 -28.36 15.55
CA MET A 4 -2.89 -28.12 14.11
C MET A 4 -1.55 -28.70 13.63
N LYS A 5 -1.62 -29.83 12.93
CA LYS A 5 -0.50 -30.36 12.14
C LYS A 5 -0.36 -29.50 10.89
N GLY A 6 0.22 -28.31 11.02
CA GLY A 6 0.79 -27.61 9.88
C GLY A 6 2.01 -28.38 9.42
N LYS A 7 1.89 -29.14 8.33
CA LYS A 7 3.07 -29.62 7.60
C LYS A 7 3.76 -28.37 7.04
N LEU A 8 4.79 -27.87 7.73
CA LEU A 8 5.81 -27.05 7.08
C LEU A 8 6.43 -27.94 5.99
N LEU A 9 5.98 -27.75 4.75
CA LEU A 9 6.60 -28.33 3.58
C LEU A 9 7.99 -27.70 3.43
N TYR A 10 9.00 -28.32 4.06
CA TYR A 10 10.39 -28.10 3.68
C TYR A 10 10.58 -28.64 2.27
N TRP A 11 10.42 -27.75 1.30
CA TRP A 11 10.75 -28.05 -0.08
C TRP A 11 12.24 -27.75 -0.28
N ARG A 12 13.09 -28.75 -0.04
CA ARG A 12 14.45 -28.77 -0.61
C ARG A 12 14.27 -29.00 -2.11
N HIS A 13 14.10 -27.94 -2.88
CA HIS A 13 14.35 -28.08 -4.31
C HIS A 13 15.84 -28.15 -4.56
N GLU A 14 16.19 -29.13 -5.38
CA GLU A 14 17.45 -29.34 -6.07
C GLU A 14 18.19 -28.03 -6.34
N ASN A 15 19.50 -28.01 -6.06
CA ASN A 15 20.59 -27.12 -6.49
C ASN A 15 20.33 -25.99 -7.51
N PHE A 16 19.26 -25.19 -7.37
CA PHE A 16 19.12 -23.93 -8.05
C PHE A 16 19.80 -22.88 -7.19
N ALA A 17 21.12 -22.78 -7.34
CA ALA A 17 21.85 -21.63 -6.83
C ALA A 17 21.33 -20.40 -7.58
N TYR A 18 20.36 -19.69 -7.00
CA TYR A 18 19.83 -18.42 -7.52
C TYR A 18 20.86 -17.27 -7.48
N GLY A 19 22.15 -17.59 -7.49
CA GLY A 19 23.24 -16.64 -7.32
C GLY A 19 23.49 -16.20 -5.88
N ILE A 20 22.84 -16.80 -4.89
CA ILE A 20 22.99 -16.47 -3.46
C ILE A 20 23.28 -17.73 -2.63
N ASN A 21 24.12 -17.60 -1.60
CA ASN A 21 24.47 -18.69 -0.68
C ASN A 21 23.72 -18.58 0.66
N HIS A 22 22.39 -18.42 0.59
CA HIS A 22 21.53 -18.28 1.75
C HIS A 22 20.35 -19.25 1.65
N SER A 23 19.90 -19.76 2.81
CA SER A 23 18.66 -20.53 2.89
C SER A 23 17.45 -19.60 2.80
N GLY A 24 16.36 -20.07 2.20
CA GLY A 24 15.13 -19.30 2.05
C GLY A 24 13.89 -20.20 1.96
N VAL A 25 12.72 -19.56 1.98
CA VAL A 25 11.43 -20.21 1.76
C VAL A 25 10.87 -19.68 0.45
N PHE A 26 10.34 -20.60 -0.37
CA PHE A 26 9.69 -20.26 -1.62
C PHE A 26 8.19 -20.50 -1.51
N PHE A 27 7.40 -19.55 -1.99
CA PHE A 27 5.95 -19.72 -2.16
C PHE A 27 5.48 -19.00 -3.43
N PRO A 28 4.43 -19.51 -4.10
CA PRO A 28 3.83 -18.83 -5.25
C PRO A 28 3.39 -17.41 -4.89
N SER A 29 3.77 -16.44 -5.72
CA SER A 29 3.42 -15.03 -5.57
C SER A 29 3.28 -14.36 -6.94
N TYR A 30 2.68 -13.17 -6.97
CA TYR A 30 2.43 -12.42 -8.19
C TYR A 30 2.84 -10.95 -8.02
N ASN A 31 3.45 -10.40 -9.06
CA ASN A 31 3.67 -8.95 -9.19
C ASN A 31 2.64 -8.38 -10.14
N LEU A 32 2.20 -7.16 -9.87
CA LEU A 32 1.28 -6.42 -10.74
C LEU A 32 1.78 -5.00 -10.92
N TRP A 33 1.14 -4.28 -11.85
CA TRP A 33 1.39 -2.86 -12.11
C TRP A 33 0.39 -2.04 -11.31
N PRO A 34 0.74 -1.48 -10.13
CA PRO A 34 -0.25 -0.94 -9.19
C PRO A 34 -1.12 0.14 -9.83
N LEU A 35 -0.49 1.10 -10.52
CA LEU A 35 -1.20 2.19 -11.19
C LEU A 35 -2.16 1.66 -12.27
N LYS A 36 -1.68 0.79 -13.16
CA LYS A 36 -2.52 0.21 -14.23
C LYS A 36 -3.69 -0.57 -13.63
N PHE A 37 -3.45 -1.34 -12.58
CA PHE A 37 -4.46 -2.14 -11.92
C PHE A 37 -5.55 -1.24 -11.29
N VAL A 38 -5.16 -0.25 -10.48
CA VAL A 38 -6.10 0.67 -9.82
C VAL A 38 -6.86 1.53 -10.85
N SER A 39 -6.21 2.00 -11.91
CA SER A 39 -6.89 2.74 -12.99
C SER A 39 -7.96 1.89 -13.68
N ASN A 40 -7.70 0.60 -13.91
CA ASN A 40 -8.72 -0.30 -14.47
C ASN A 40 -9.87 -0.55 -13.49
N LEU A 41 -9.58 -0.73 -12.19
CA LEU A 41 -10.64 -0.84 -11.18
C LEU A 41 -11.53 0.40 -11.15
N TYR A 42 -10.95 1.60 -11.25
CA TYR A 42 -11.72 2.84 -11.33
C TYR A 42 -12.63 2.85 -12.57
N ASN A 43 -12.09 2.53 -13.76
CA ASN A 43 -12.85 2.53 -15.01
C ASN A 43 -14.00 1.51 -15.00
N LEU A 44 -13.75 0.33 -14.43
CA LEU A 44 -14.78 -0.69 -14.23
C LEU A 44 -15.85 -0.19 -13.24
N SER A 45 -15.43 0.37 -12.11
CA SER A 45 -16.36 0.91 -11.10
C SER A 45 -17.23 2.04 -11.65
N ALA A 46 -16.65 2.92 -12.47
CA ALA A 46 -17.36 4.04 -13.09
C ALA A 46 -18.35 3.62 -14.18
N SER A 47 -18.14 2.46 -14.81
CA SER A 47 -19.01 1.94 -15.88
C SER A 47 -19.95 0.81 -15.43
N ALA A 48 -19.76 0.26 -14.22
CA ALA A 48 -20.48 -0.92 -13.73
C ALA A 48 -22.00 -0.73 -13.61
N ASN A 49 -22.47 0.46 -13.22
CA ASN A 49 -23.89 0.72 -13.05
C ASN A 49 -24.26 2.12 -13.57
N PRO A 50 -25.09 2.24 -14.63
CA PRO A 50 -25.44 3.55 -15.20
C PRO A 50 -26.25 4.45 -14.25
N ARG A 51 -26.83 3.89 -13.17
CA ARG A 51 -27.52 4.64 -12.12
C ARG A 51 -26.56 5.24 -11.09
N VAL A 52 -25.31 4.77 -11.02
CA VAL A 52 -24.29 5.26 -10.09
C VAL A 52 -23.29 6.11 -10.85
N LYS A 53 -23.18 7.38 -10.47
CA LYS A 53 -22.18 8.30 -11.04
C LYS A 53 -20.94 8.33 -10.17
N VAL A 54 -19.86 7.69 -10.62
CA VAL A 54 -18.54 7.82 -9.99
C VAL A 54 -17.82 9.01 -10.62
N LYS A 55 -17.39 9.97 -9.79
CA LYS A 55 -16.65 11.16 -10.24
C LYS A 55 -15.30 11.23 -9.56
N LEU A 56 -14.23 11.29 -10.36
CA LEU A 56 -12.88 11.50 -9.86
C LEU A 56 -12.52 12.98 -9.89
N HIS A 57 -12.13 13.52 -8.74
CA HIS A 57 -11.61 14.87 -8.59
C HIS A 57 -10.14 14.80 -8.19
N THR A 58 -9.22 14.84 -9.16
CA THR A 58 -7.78 14.92 -8.90
C THR A 58 -7.38 16.33 -8.47
N LEU A 59 -6.19 16.48 -7.86
CA LEU A 59 -5.64 17.77 -7.42
C LEU A 59 -6.63 18.58 -6.55
N THR A 60 -7.42 17.87 -5.74
CA THR A 60 -8.51 18.43 -4.92
C THR A 60 -8.35 17.93 -3.49
N PRO A 61 -7.35 18.41 -2.75
CA PRO A 61 -7.13 17.97 -1.37
C PRO A 61 -8.33 18.37 -0.52
N VAL A 62 -8.83 17.40 0.27
CA VAL A 62 -9.80 17.68 1.33
C VAL A 62 -9.03 18.30 2.49
N THR A 63 -9.44 19.48 2.92
CA THR A 63 -8.77 20.25 3.98
C THR A 63 -9.51 20.21 5.30
N ALA A 64 -10.83 19.96 5.29
CA ALA A 64 -11.63 19.82 6.50
C ALA A 64 -12.92 19.03 6.22
N ILE A 65 -13.50 18.46 7.29
CA ILE A 65 -14.82 17.84 7.29
C ILE A 65 -15.58 18.34 8.53
N SER A 66 -16.75 18.92 8.33
CA SER A 66 -17.61 19.43 9.42
C SER A 66 -19.03 18.88 9.32
N SER A 67 -19.76 18.87 10.44
CA SER A 67 -21.18 18.52 10.41
C SER A 67 -21.99 19.57 9.63
N SER A 68 -22.99 19.14 8.86
CA SER A 68 -23.95 20.05 8.22
C SER A 68 -24.84 20.78 9.24
N HIS A 69 -25.00 20.24 10.45
CA HIS A 69 -25.81 20.84 11.51
C HIS A 69 -25.11 21.97 12.25
N SER A 70 -23.79 22.16 12.08
CA SER A 70 -23.06 23.26 12.71
C SER A 70 -23.14 24.57 11.91
N SER A 71 -23.70 24.56 10.69
CA SER A 71 -23.93 25.77 9.89
C SER A 71 -25.38 26.24 10.00
N SER A 72 -25.64 27.21 10.86
CA SER A 72 -26.96 27.73 11.24
C SER A 72 -27.65 28.62 10.18
N SER A 73 -27.24 28.59 8.91
CA SER A 73 -27.71 29.55 7.90
C SER A 73 -28.12 28.94 6.54
N ALA A 74 -28.11 27.61 6.38
CA ALA A 74 -28.58 26.97 5.14
C ALA A 74 -29.86 26.16 5.40
N PRO A 75 -30.79 26.08 4.42
CA PRO A 75 -31.96 25.20 4.55
C PRO A 75 -31.45 23.78 4.79
N SER A 76 -31.76 23.21 5.95
CA SER A 76 -31.34 21.86 6.30
C SER A 76 -32.03 20.89 5.36
N ASN A 77 -31.34 20.46 4.32
CA ASN A 77 -31.66 19.18 3.71
C ASN A 77 -31.35 18.14 4.80
N GLN A 78 -32.39 17.66 5.50
CA GLN A 78 -32.27 16.71 6.62
C GLN A 78 -31.52 15.43 6.24
N ASP A 79 -31.34 15.24 4.93
CA ASP A 79 -30.67 14.11 4.32
C ASP A 79 -29.14 14.27 4.23
N THR A 80 -28.54 15.44 4.44
CA THR A 80 -27.07 15.62 4.34
C THR A 80 -26.43 15.82 5.71
N ARG A 81 -25.33 15.10 5.99
CA ARG A 81 -24.70 15.03 7.33
C ARG A 81 -23.35 15.71 7.42
N TRP A 82 -22.57 15.66 6.35
CA TRP A 82 -21.17 16.11 6.34
C TRP A 82 -20.95 17.13 5.22
N ILE A 83 -20.15 18.15 5.53
CA ILE A 83 -19.60 19.11 4.57
C ILE A 83 -18.11 18.82 4.45
N VAL A 84 -17.67 18.48 3.24
CA VAL A 84 -16.27 18.20 2.89
C VAL A 84 -15.71 19.43 2.18
N SER A 85 -14.73 20.09 2.79
CA SER A 85 -14.13 21.31 2.28
C SER A 85 -12.89 21.05 1.45
N THR A 86 -12.79 21.75 0.31
CA THR A 86 -11.65 21.69 -0.60
C THR A 86 -11.36 23.11 -1.14
N PRO A 87 -10.16 23.39 -1.67
CA PRO A 87 -9.86 24.65 -2.33
C PRO A 87 -10.77 24.96 -3.55
N ARG A 88 -11.44 23.94 -4.10
CA ARG A 88 -12.34 24.06 -5.26
C ARG A 88 -13.80 24.20 -4.85
N GLY A 89 -14.09 24.30 -3.56
CA GLY A 89 -15.44 24.41 -3.00
C GLY A 89 -15.80 23.25 -2.06
N ASN A 90 -17.03 23.31 -1.53
CA ASN A 90 -17.56 22.36 -0.57
C ASN A 90 -18.44 21.30 -1.24
N LEU A 91 -18.42 20.08 -0.72
CA LEU A 91 -19.30 18.98 -1.10
C LEU A 91 -20.11 18.56 0.12
N SER A 92 -21.43 18.39 -0.03
CA SER A 92 -22.28 17.80 1.02
C SER A 92 -22.51 16.31 0.75
N CYS A 93 -22.45 15.49 1.80
CA CYS A 93 -22.67 14.05 1.69
C CYS A 93 -23.28 13.44 2.97
N LYS A 94 -23.75 12.19 2.85
CA LYS A 94 -24.21 11.37 3.99
C LYS A 94 -23.07 10.58 4.62
N THR A 95 -22.17 10.09 3.76
CA THR A 95 -21.13 9.14 4.12
C THR A 95 -19.76 9.63 3.65
N VAL A 96 -18.74 9.43 4.48
CA VAL A 96 -17.33 9.69 4.15
C VAL A 96 -16.53 8.41 4.37
N LEU A 97 -15.72 8.02 3.38
CA LEU A 97 -14.72 6.96 3.53
C LEU A 97 -13.31 7.57 3.48
N HIS A 98 -12.60 7.48 4.60
CA HIS A 98 -11.19 7.88 4.72
C HIS A 98 -10.29 6.76 4.22
N ALA A 99 -9.76 6.94 3.01
CA ALA A 99 -8.79 6.03 2.37
C ALA A 99 -7.43 6.73 2.13
N THR A 100 -7.08 7.69 2.99
CA THR A 100 -5.88 8.54 2.86
C THR A 100 -4.62 7.95 3.51
N ASN A 101 -4.71 6.73 4.03
CA ASN A 101 -3.60 5.96 4.62
C ASN A 101 -2.76 6.78 5.63
N ALA A 102 -1.50 7.08 5.33
CA ALA A 102 -0.60 7.81 6.23
C ALA A 102 -1.11 9.21 6.60
N TYR A 103 -1.91 9.82 5.72
CA TYR A 103 -2.43 11.18 5.88
C TYR A 103 -3.77 11.22 6.63
N SER A 104 -4.27 10.09 7.12
CA SER A 104 -5.58 10.03 7.79
C SER A 104 -5.67 10.94 9.02
N SER A 105 -4.58 11.14 9.76
CA SER A 105 -4.57 11.98 10.96
C SER A 105 -4.85 13.47 10.70
N PHE A 106 -4.67 13.95 9.45
CA PHE A 106 -4.97 15.33 9.08
C PHE A 106 -6.47 15.64 9.10
N LEU A 107 -7.32 14.64 8.83
CA LEU A 107 -8.77 14.76 8.89
C LEU A 107 -9.37 14.06 10.11
N LEU A 108 -8.62 13.11 10.70
CA LEU A 108 -9.02 12.33 11.86
C LEU A 108 -7.93 12.38 12.95
N PRO A 109 -7.85 13.47 13.74
CA PRO A 109 -6.80 13.66 14.75
C PRO A 109 -6.67 12.51 15.77
N GLN A 110 -7.73 11.75 16.02
CA GLN A 110 -7.74 10.57 16.88
C GLN A 110 -6.87 9.40 16.36
N PHE A 111 -6.39 9.47 15.10
CA PHE A 111 -5.44 8.51 14.53
C PHE A 111 -3.99 8.98 14.54
N SER A 112 -3.68 10.19 15.04
CA SER A 112 -2.32 10.77 15.07
C SER A 112 -1.26 9.85 15.68
N ASN A 113 -1.60 9.11 16.74
CA ASN A 113 -0.70 8.15 17.40
C ASN A 113 -1.03 6.68 17.06
N ARG A 114 -1.97 6.45 16.12
CA ARG A 114 -2.42 5.10 15.72
C ARG A 114 -1.92 4.73 14.33
N ILE A 115 -1.81 5.72 13.45
CA ILE A 115 -1.27 5.59 12.09
C ILE A 115 -0.08 6.55 11.99
N ILE A 116 1.12 5.98 12.07
CA ILE A 116 2.38 6.70 12.02
C ILE A 116 2.82 6.80 10.55
N PRO A 117 2.91 8.00 9.97
CA PRO A 117 3.44 8.16 8.63
C PRO A 117 4.91 7.74 8.62
N THR A 118 5.30 6.98 7.61
CA THR A 118 6.63 6.40 7.51
C THR A 118 7.06 6.45 6.06
N ARG A 119 8.19 7.11 5.78
CA ARG A 119 8.73 7.16 4.42
C ARG A 119 9.37 5.82 4.05
N GLY A 120 9.06 5.35 2.84
CA GLY A 120 9.77 4.25 2.18
C GLY A 120 10.43 4.77 0.92
N GLN A 121 11.45 4.06 0.44
CA GLN A 121 12.23 4.46 -0.72
C GLN A 121 12.39 3.29 -1.69
N MET A 122 12.42 3.63 -2.98
CA MET A 122 12.65 2.71 -4.09
C MET A 122 13.88 3.16 -4.85
N PHE A 123 14.74 2.20 -5.18
CA PHE A 123 15.94 2.34 -5.98
C PHE A 123 15.82 1.40 -7.18
N VAL A 124 15.84 1.94 -8.39
CA VAL A 124 15.71 1.14 -9.61
C VAL A 124 17.02 1.12 -10.35
N VAL A 125 17.53 -0.09 -10.61
CA VAL A 125 18.81 -0.29 -11.28
C VAL A 125 18.65 -1.32 -12.40
N ARG A 126 19.43 -1.17 -13.47
CA ARG A 126 19.48 -2.18 -14.53
C ARG A 126 20.50 -3.24 -14.19
N ALA A 127 20.09 -4.48 -14.36
CA ALA A 127 20.98 -5.62 -14.18
C ALA A 127 22.03 -5.70 -15.31
N LYS A 128 23.05 -6.54 -15.11
CA LYS A 128 24.02 -6.94 -16.14
C LYS A 128 23.67 -8.26 -16.82
N ALA A 129 22.51 -8.83 -16.47
CA ALA A 129 22.10 -10.17 -16.87
C ALA A 129 20.69 -10.17 -17.48
N SER A 130 20.41 -11.17 -18.31
CA SER A 130 19.09 -11.33 -18.90
C SER A 130 18.03 -11.68 -17.84
N LEU A 131 16.76 -11.40 -18.14
CA LEU A 131 15.64 -11.79 -17.28
C LEU A 131 15.56 -13.32 -17.05
N GLU A 132 15.98 -14.13 -18.02
CA GLU A 132 16.06 -15.59 -17.89
C GLU A 132 17.06 -16.01 -16.80
N ARG A 133 18.17 -15.28 -16.69
CA ARG A 133 19.20 -15.52 -15.69
C ARG A 133 18.80 -15.01 -14.30
N LEU A 134 18.15 -13.84 -14.23
CA LEU A 134 17.62 -13.28 -12.97
C LEU A 134 16.39 -14.02 -12.43
N LYS A 135 15.70 -14.77 -13.30
CA LYS A 135 14.38 -15.36 -13.04
C LYS A 135 13.31 -14.29 -12.78
N ARG A 136 12.05 -14.74 -12.76
CA ARG A 136 10.87 -13.88 -12.52
C ARG A 136 10.32 -14.07 -11.11
N HIS A 137 11.21 -14.11 -10.13
CA HIS A 137 10.84 -14.20 -8.73
C HIS A 137 10.82 -12.82 -8.08
N SER A 138 9.97 -12.67 -7.07
CA SER A 138 10.11 -11.61 -6.08
C SER A 138 10.92 -12.12 -4.92
N TRP A 139 11.71 -11.24 -4.36
CA TRP A 139 12.64 -11.53 -3.30
C TRP A 139 12.34 -10.63 -2.11
N ASP A 140 12.59 -11.18 -0.93
CA ASP A 140 12.53 -10.52 0.35
C ASP A 140 13.75 -10.99 1.14
N ALA A 141 14.43 -10.06 1.80
CA ALA A 141 15.60 -10.33 2.63
C ALA A 141 15.56 -9.49 3.89
N ASN A 142 16.39 -9.87 4.86
CA ASN A 142 16.58 -9.15 6.12
C ASN A 142 15.24 -8.82 6.82
N GLN A 143 14.36 -9.82 6.95
CA GLN A 143 13.05 -9.67 7.62
C GLN A 143 12.13 -8.62 6.95
N GLY A 144 12.22 -8.48 5.62
CA GLY A 144 11.43 -7.53 4.85
C GLY A 144 11.97 -6.12 4.81
N TYR A 145 13.22 -5.91 5.27
CA TYR A 145 13.89 -4.63 5.09
C TYR A 145 14.37 -4.41 3.67
N GLU A 146 14.64 -5.45 2.87
CA GLU A 146 14.87 -5.29 1.43
C GLU A 146 14.01 -6.24 0.62
N TYR A 147 13.43 -5.72 -0.45
CA TYR A 147 12.63 -6.50 -1.38
C TYR A 147 12.89 -6.05 -2.81
N TRP A 148 12.97 -7.00 -3.73
CA TRP A 148 13.20 -6.68 -5.13
C TRP A 148 12.59 -7.68 -6.09
N PHE A 149 12.36 -7.22 -7.31
CA PHE A 149 12.02 -8.10 -8.42
C PHE A 149 12.48 -7.48 -9.74
N ALA A 150 12.86 -8.34 -10.68
CA ALA A 150 13.14 -7.90 -12.03
C ALA A 150 11.81 -7.61 -12.74
N ARG A 151 11.67 -6.40 -13.26
CA ARG A 151 10.54 -6.02 -14.10
C ARG A 151 10.72 -6.70 -15.45
N PRO A 152 9.75 -7.49 -15.92
CA PRO A 152 9.64 -7.78 -17.33
C PRO A 152 9.41 -6.45 -18.03
N GLU A 153 10.45 -5.89 -18.65
CA GLU A 153 10.24 -4.72 -19.48
C GLU A 153 9.27 -5.09 -20.61
N GLY A 154 8.63 -4.07 -21.18
CA GLY A 154 7.76 -4.27 -22.33
C GLY A 154 8.50 -5.01 -23.44
N LYS A 155 7.73 -5.50 -24.40
CA LYS A 155 8.31 -5.95 -25.65
C LYS A 155 8.54 -4.73 -26.53
N ASP A 156 9.62 -4.73 -27.30
CA ASP A 156 9.74 -3.85 -28.45
C ASP A 156 8.62 -4.15 -29.47
N LYS A 157 8.55 -3.35 -30.53
CA LYS A 157 7.62 -3.53 -31.65
C LYS A 157 7.70 -4.91 -32.33
N HIS A 158 8.74 -5.70 -32.05
CA HIS A 158 8.98 -7.05 -32.59
C HIS A 158 8.74 -8.16 -31.57
N GLY A 159 8.22 -7.84 -30.39
CA GLY A 159 7.90 -8.84 -29.39
C GLY A 159 9.08 -9.26 -28.50
N LYS A 160 10.24 -8.61 -28.62
CA LYS A 160 11.45 -8.93 -27.84
C LYS A 160 11.48 -8.09 -26.57
N GLU A 161 11.71 -8.70 -25.42
CA GLU A 161 11.87 -7.96 -24.17
C GLU A 161 13.06 -7.00 -24.26
N TYR A 162 12.90 -5.78 -23.73
CA TYR A 162 14.04 -4.91 -23.51
C TYR A 162 15.00 -5.58 -22.49
N GLN A 163 16.29 -5.64 -22.84
CA GLN A 163 17.32 -6.34 -22.07
C GLN A 163 18.56 -5.46 -21.96
N PRO A 164 19.29 -5.51 -20.83
CA PRO A 164 18.94 -6.21 -19.57
C PRO A 164 17.75 -5.55 -18.85
N PRO A 165 16.99 -6.24 -17.99
CA PRO A 165 15.80 -5.67 -17.36
C PRO A 165 16.15 -4.69 -16.23
N LEU A 166 15.20 -3.81 -15.90
CA LEU A 166 15.20 -3.07 -14.65
C LEU A 166 14.84 -3.98 -13.47
N VAL A 167 15.54 -3.78 -12.36
CA VAL A 167 15.23 -4.37 -11.07
C VAL A 167 14.72 -3.26 -10.17
N LEU A 168 13.50 -3.43 -9.66
CA LEU A 168 12.94 -2.55 -8.64
C LEU A 168 13.39 -3.10 -7.30
N LEU A 169 14.14 -2.32 -6.55
CA LEU A 169 14.58 -2.62 -5.21
C LEU A 169 13.98 -1.58 -4.27
N GLY A 170 13.36 -2.01 -3.18
CA GLY A 170 12.86 -1.13 -2.15
C GLY A 170 13.29 -1.58 -0.77
N GLY A 171 13.04 -0.72 0.22
CA GLY A 171 13.35 -1.02 1.61
C GLY A 171 14.50 -0.18 2.17
N GLY A 172 15.46 -0.81 2.87
CA GLY A 172 16.63 -0.18 3.51
C GLY A 172 16.30 0.75 4.68
N ARG A 173 15.05 0.73 5.17
CA ARG A 173 14.55 1.70 6.16
C ARG A 173 15.20 1.55 7.55
N ASP A 174 15.66 0.36 7.90
CA ASP A 174 16.49 0.10 9.08
C ASP A 174 17.77 0.97 9.12
N THR A 175 18.23 1.42 7.95
CA THR A 175 19.41 2.29 7.82
C THR A 175 19.10 3.79 7.74
N ALA A 176 17.82 4.18 7.74
CA ALA A 176 17.38 5.57 7.59
C ALA A 176 17.89 6.53 8.69
N GLY A 177 18.43 5.98 9.78
CA GLY A 177 18.93 6.70 10.94
C GLY A 177 17.94 6.65 12.11
N PRO A 178 18.12 7.51 13.13
CA PRO A 178 17.23 7.57 14.27
C PRO A 178 15.77 7.77 13.82
N GLY A 179 14.85 6.98 14.38
CA GLY A 179 13.43 7.07 14.04
C GLY A 179 13.01 6.30 12.79
N LEU A 180 13.92 5.69 12.03
CA LEU A 180 13.59 4.80 10.90
C LEU A 180 12.64 5.43 9.87
N ASP A 181 12.81 6.73 9.60
CA ASP A 181 11.94 7.53 8.72
C ASP A 181 10.44 7.55 9.15
N GLN A 182 10.15 7.24 10.42
CA GLN A 182 8.83 7.45 11.02
C GLN A 182 8.57 8.92 11.29
N TYR A 183 7.29 9.29 11.30
CA TYR A 183 6.81 10.67 11.41
C TYR A 183 7.25 11.58 10.25
N THR A 184 7.78 11.00 9.16
CA THR A 184 8.14 11.70 7.93
C THR A 184 6.96 11.70 6.97
N MET A 185 6.64 12.89 6.47
CA MET A 185 5.55 13.15 5.51
C MET A 185 6.02 13.77 4.21
N ASP A 186 7.24 14.30 4.17
CA ASP A 186 7.83 14.86 2.96
C ASP A 186 8.42 13.73 2.11
N ASP A 187 7.70 13.36 1.05
CA ASP A 187 8.16 12.40 0.04
C ASP A 187 8.81 13.06 -1.19
N SER A 188 9.05 14.38 -1.15
CA SER A 188 9.75 15.09 -2.22
C SER A 188 11.27 14.92 -2.17
N VAL A 189 11.79 14.37 -1.07
CA VAL A 189 13.23 14.21 -0.83
C VAL A 189 13.59 12.76 -0.49
N LEU A 190 14.79 12.36 -0.92
CA LEU A 190 15.38 11.05 -0.62
C LEU A 190 16.04 11.06 0.77
N ASN A 191 16.17 9.88 1.38
CA ASN A 191 17.08 9.65 2.50
C ASN A 191 18.41 9.10 1.97
N GLU A 192 19.48 9.89 2.06
CA GLU A 192 20.81 9.52 1.52
C GLU A 192 21.37 8.23 2.12
N ARG A 193 21.06 7.92 3.38
CA ARG A 193 21.50 6.67 4.02
C ARG A 193 20.82 5.48 3.38
N VAL A 194 19.51 5.58 3.16
CA VAL A 194 18.72 4.54 2.48
C VAL A 194 19.19 4.41 1.03
N SER A 195 19.45 5.52 0.32
CA SER A 195 20.00 5.51 -1.04
C SER A 195 21.31 4.72 -1.10
N LYS A 196 22.23 4.99 -0.17
CA LYS A 196 23.51 4.28 -0.09
C LYS A 196 23.30 2.78 0.16
N THR A 197 22.46 2.43 1.12
CA THR A 197 22.14 1.03 1.46
C THR A 197 21.59 0.28 0.25
N LEU A 198 20.59 0.85 -0.44
CA LEU A 198 19.97 0.22 -1.61
C LEU A 198 20.94 0.12 -2.80
N LYS A 199 21.80 1.13 -3.00
CA LYS A 199 22.85 1.11 -4.02
C LYS A 199 23.85 -0.03 -3.83
N GLU A 200 24.21 -0.33 -2.58
CA GLU A 200 25.20 -1.35 -2.24
C GLU A 200 24.59 -2.77 -2.11
N PHE A 201 23.28 -2.89 -1.85
CA PHE A 201 22.64 -4.15 -1.50
C PHE A 201 22.76 -5.25 -2.56
N LEU A 202 22.27 -5.03 -3.78
CA LEU A 202 22.25 -6.06 -4.83
C LEU A 202 23.65 -6.48 -5.30
N PRO A 203 24.61 -5.55 -5.55
CA PRO A 203 25.98 -5.92 -5.88
C PRO A 203 26.64 -6.79 -4.80
N ASN A 204 26.44 -6.47 -3.52
CA ASN A 204 26.99 -7.24 -2.41
C ASN A 204 26.33 -8.63 -2.26
N LEU A 205 25.00 -8.68 -2.34
CA LEU A 205 24.25 -9.93 -2.21
C LEU A 205 24.63 -10.94 -3.32
N TYR A 206 24.91 -10.44 -4.52
CA TYR A 206 25.24 -11.22 -5.70
C TYR A 206 26.73 -11.11 -6.10
N ALA A 207 27.61 -10.83 -5.15
CA ALA A 207 29.04 -10.65 -5.39
C ALA A 207 29.65 -11.86 -6.14
N GLY A 208 30.51 -11.57 -7.12
CA GLY A 208 31.15 -12.61 -7.94
C GLY A 208 30.25 -13.28 -9.00
N THR A 209 28.95 -13.03 -9.00
CA THR A 209 28.04 -13.58 -10.03
C THR A 209 28.04 -12.75 -11.33
N GLY A 210 28.39 -11.46 -11.24
CA GLY A 210 28.28 -10.52 -12.36
C GLY A 210 26.83 -10.20 -12.76
N LEU A 211 25.85 -10.41 -11.88
CA LEU A 211 24.45 -10.03 -12.11
C LEU A 211 24.21 -8.52 -11.99
N PHE A 212 24.97 -7.85 -11.13
CA PHE A 212 24.86 -6.42 -10.84
C PHE A 212 26.22 -5.73 -10.92
N GLU A 213 26.20 -4.43 -11.21
CA GLU A 213 27.39 -3.59 -11.29
C GLU A 213 27.58 -2.85 -9.96
N GLU A 214 28.81 -2.88 -9.42
CA GLU A 214 29.15 -2.09 -8.23
C GLU A 214 29.18 -0.60 -8.57
N GLY A 215 28.72 0.24 -7.63
CA GLY A 215 28.81 1.69 -7.74
C GLY A 215 27.85 2.34 -8.75
N ARG A 216 27.02 1.57 -9.45
CA ARG A 216 26.04 2.09 -10.42
C ARG A 216 24.97 2.93 -9.73
N ASP A 217 24.70 4.10 -10.30
CA ASP A 217 23.61 4.97 -9.84
C ASP A 217 22.23 4.44 -10.28
N ALA A 218 21.20 4.83 -9.55
CA ALA A 218 19.83 4.49 -9.90
C ALA A 218 19.45 5.07 -11.27
N GLU A 219 18.73 4.30 -12.07
CA GLU A 219 18.02 4.83 -13.24
C GLU A 219 16.80 5.65 -12.80
N MET A 220 16.17 5.25 -11.68
CA MET A 220 15.09 5.99 -11.03
C MET A 220 15.15 5.76 -9.53
N GLU A 221 14.91 6.80 -8.76
CA GLU A 221 14.82 6.73 -7.30
C GLU A 221 13.68 7.63 -6.83
N TRP A 222 12.87 7.17 -5.89
CA TRP A 222 11.76 7.95 -5.35
C TRP A 222 11.39 7.49 -3.95
N THR A 223 10.65 8.33 -3.24
CA THR A 223 10.07 7.98 -1.95
C THR A 223 8.55 7.97 -1.99
N GLY A 224 7.94 7.43 -0.94
CA GLY A 224 6.50 7.51 -0.71
C GLY A 224 6.16 7.23 0.74
N ILE A 225 5.00 7.73 1.19
CA ILE A 225 4.61 7.63 2.60
C ILE A 225 3.64 6.47 2.86
N MET A 226 4.02 5.59 3.78
CA MET A 226 3.22 4.49 4.29
C MET A 226 2.58 4.85 5.64
N GLY A 227 1.39 4.33 5.92
CA GLY A 227 0.77 4.42 7.25
C GLY A 227 1.06 3.16 8.07
N TYR A 228 1.95 3.25 9.05
CA TYR A 228 2.27 2.16 9.98
C TYR A 228 1.38 2.19 11.20
N THR A 229 0.89 1.05 11.64
CA THR A 229 0.19 0.91 12.91
C THR A 229 1.03 0.11 13.88
N HIS A 230 0.84 0.34 15.18
CA HIS A 230 1.61 -0.34 16.23
C HIS A 230 1.50 -1.87 16.15
N LYS A 231 0.31 -2.39 15.78
CA LYS A 231 0.04 -3.83 15.67
C LYS A 231 0.25 -4.41 14.27
N GLY A 232 0.68 -3.60 13.31
CA GLY A 232 0.87 -4.02 11.91
C GLY A 232 -0.41 -4.36 11.14
N ALA A 233 -1.58 -4.07 11.72
CA ALA A 233 -2.89 -4.29 11.14
C ALA A 233 -3.55 -2.96 10.72
N PRO A 234 -4.28 -2.92 9.59
CA PRO A 234 -5.02 -1.73 9.19
C PRO A 234 -6.22 -1.47 10.12
N PHE A 235 -6.74 -0.25 10.04
CA PHE A 235 -8.04 0.12 10.59
C PHE A 235 -9.07 0.08 9.47
N VAL A 236 -10.10 -0.76 9.63
CA VAL A 236 -11.18 -0.97 8.67
C VAL A 236 -12.53 -0.87 9.40
N GLY A 237 -13.36 0.10 9.03
CA GLY A 237 -14.73 0.21 9.53
C GLY A 237 -15.12 1.60 10.03
N PRO A 238 -16.17 1.72 10.87
CA PRO A 238 -16.71 3.00 11.30
C PRO A 238 -15.71 3.77 12.16
N VAL A 239 -15.71 5.10 12.04
CA VAL A 239 -14.89 5.98 12.87
C VAL A 239 -15.66 6.34 14.14
N GLU A 240 -15.05 6.06 15.29
CA GLU A 240 -15.65 6.35 16.59
C GLU A 240 -16.01 7.83 16.76
N GLY A 241 -17.22 8.09 17.24
CA GLY A 241 -17.75 9.44 17.45
C GLY A 241 -18.19 10.19 16.17
N LEU A 242 -18.02 9.61 14.97
CA LEU A 242 -18.32 10.26 13.70
C LEU A 242 -19.27 9.41 12.85
N ASP A 243 -20.57 9.51 13.12
CA ASP A 243 -21.60 8.71 12.46
C ASP A 243 -21.60 8.91 10.92
N GLY A 244 -21.55 7.81 10.17
CA GLY A 244 -21.44 7.81 8.70
C GLY A 244 -20.03 8.11 8.18
N GLN A 245 -19.02 8.20 9.04
CA GLN A 245 -17.62 8.20 8.61
C GLN A 245 -16.99 6.83 8.83
N TYR A 246 -16.21 6.39 7.85
CA TYR A 246 -15.53 5.09 7.83
C TYR A 246 -14.06 5.30 7.47
N ILE A 247 -13.20 4.36 7.83
CA ILE A 247 -11.78 4.37 7.50
C ILE A 247 -11.33 3.02 6.95
N ALA A 248 -10.40 3.06 5.99
CA ALA A 248 -9.61 1.93 5.51
C ALA A 248 -8.17 2.41 5.30
N ALA A 249 -7.33 2.32 6.34
CA ALA A 249 -6.01 2.95 6.38
C ALA A 249 -5.05 2.21 7.33
N GLY A 250 -3.75 2.56 7.29
CA GLY A 250 -2.76 2.00 8.22
C GLY A 250 -2.21 0.63 7.77
N PHE A 251 -2.05 0.42 6.47
CA PHE A 251 -1.74 -0.91 5.93
C PHE A 251 -0.30 -1.42 6.21
N THR A 252 0.56 -0.66 6.90
CA THR A 252 1.85 -1.12 7.45
C THR A 252 2.71 -1.87 6.41
N GLY A 253 3.00 -1.22 5.28
CA GLY A 253 3.80 -1.81 4.20
C GLY A 253 3.11 -2.87 3.33
N HIS A 254 1.88 -3.27 3.67
CA HIS A 254 1.15 -4.35 3.00
C HIS A 254 -0.16 -3.87 2.35
N GLY A 255 -0.18 -2.64 1.82
CA GLY A 255 -1.37 -2.04 1.20
C GLY A 255 -1.87 -2.84 -0.01
N MET A 256 -0.99 -3.14 -0.96
CA MET A 256 -1.37 -3.81 -2.21
C MET A 256 -2.14 -5.13 -2.00
N PRO A 257 -1.74 -6.06 -1.11
CA PRO A 257 -2.50 -7.28 -0.88
C PRO A 257 -3.76 -7.09 0.00
N ARG A 258 -3.82 -6.06 0.86
CA ARG A 258 -4.87 -5.94 1.89
C ARG A 258 -6.01 -4.98 1.52
N THR A 259 -5.75 -3.97 0.69
CA THR A 259 -6.71 -2.88 0.42
C THR A 259 -8.01 -3.38 -0.22
N TYR A 260 -7.98 -4.42 -1.06
CA TYR A 260 -9.19 -4.89 -1.76
C TYR A 260 -10.18 -5.56 -0.81
N ALA A 261 -9.69 -6.45 0.05
CA ALA A 261 -10.50 -7.08 1.09
C ALA A 261 -11.01 -6.03 2.11
N ALA A 262 -10.17 -5.06 2.47
CA ALA A 262 -10.61 -3.95 3.31
C ALA A 262 -11.70 -3.10 2.65
N ALA A 263 -11.60 -2.86 1.34
CA ALA A 263 -12.60 -2.13 0.56
C ALA A 263 -13.93 -2.90 0.48
N GLU A 264 -13.89 -4.21 0.30
CA GLU A 264 -15.08 -5.07 0.34
C GLU A 264 -15.78 -5.01 1.70
N ALA A 265 -15.02 -5.19 2.79
CA ALA A 265 -15.56 -5.13 4.14
C ALA A 265 -16.21 -3.76 4.44
N VAL A 266 -15.48 -2.65 4.22
CA VAL A 266 -15.99 -1.31 4.57
C VAL A 266 -17.15 -0.88 3.67
N SER A 267 -17.15 -1.27 2.39
CA SER A 267 -18.27 -0.99 1.49
C SER A 267 -19.52 -1.77 1.91
N GLY A 268 -19.37 -3.03 2.36
CA GLY A 268 -20.46 -3.81 2.94
C GLY A 268 -21.07 -3.15 4.18
N MET A 269 -20.24 -2.61 5.08
CA MET A 269 -20.71 -1.86 6.25
C MET A 269 -21.49 -0.60 5.85
N ILE A 270 -20.96 0.16 4.87
CA ILE A 270 -21.61 1.37 4.35
C ILE A 270 -22.97 1.03 3.74
N VAL A 271 -23.05 -0.02 2.93
CA VAL A 271 -24.31 -0.46 2.31
C VAL A 271 -25.33 -0.88 3.37
N ALA A 272 -24.93 -1.68 4.36
CA ALA A 272 -25.82 -2.11 5.44
C ALA A 272 -26.38 -0.90 6.20
N ASN A 273 -25.53 0.07 6.54
CA ASN A 273 -25.95 1.31 7.20
C ASN A 273 -26.93 2.13 6.34
N LEU A 274 -26.69 2.25 5.03
CA LEU A 274 -27.58 2.96 4.11
C LEU A 274 -28.94 2.26 3.94
N MET A 275 -28.98 0.93 4.08
CA MET A 275 -30.19 0.12 3.97
C MET A 275 -30.91 -0.10 5.30
N GLY A 276 -30.34 0.35 6.43
CA GLY A 276 -30.86 0.07 7.76
C GLY A 276 -30.82 -1.41 8.14
N THR A 277 -29.86 -2.16 7.59
CA THR A 277 -29.66 -3.59 7.86
C THR A 277 -28.42 -3.84 8.70
N GLU A 278 -28.36 -5.00 9.34
CA GLU A 278 -27.18 -5.43 10.08
C GLU A 278 -26.09 -5.92 9.10
N TRP A 279 -24.87 -5.42 9.27
CA TRP A 279 -23.71 -5.97 8.58
C TRP A 279 -23.13 -7.15 9.35
N LYS A 280 -22.89 -8.27 8.65
CA LYS A 280 -22.22 -9.45 9.21
C LYS A 280 -20.80 -9.53 8.68
N ALA A 281 -19.84 -9.63 9.58
CA ALA A 281 -18.44 -9.80 9.21
C ALA A 281 -18.25 -11.12 8.44
N PRO A 282 -17.61 -11.09 7.26
CA PRO A 282 -17.32 -12.32 6.54
C PRO A 282 -16.22 -13.11 7.25
N GLU A 283 -16.26 -14.45 7.16
CA GLU A 283 -15.32 -15.34 7.85
C GLU A 283 -13.84 -15.08 7.52
N TRP A 284 -13.56 -14.56 6.33
CA TRP A 284 -12.19 -14.25 5.90
C TRP A 284 -11.63 -12.96 6.51
N LEU A 285 -12.46 -12.10 7.10
CA LEU A 285 -12.02 -10.80 7.62
C LEU A 285 -11.45 -10.96 9.04
N PRO A 286 -10.16 -10.62 9.25
CA PRO A 286 -9.60 -10.69 10.59
C PRO A 286 -10.25 -9.67 11.52
N GLU A 287 -10.74 -10.12 12.68
CA GLU A 287 -11.40 -9.26 13.67
C GLU A 287 -10.52 -8.07 14.09
N HIS A 288 -9.20 -8.31 14.21
CA HIS A 288 -8.23 -7.29 14.59
C HIS A 288 -7.98 -6.20 13.53
N TYR A 289 -8.61 -6.28 12.35
CA TYR A 289 -8.63 -5.17 11.38
C TYR A 289 -9.75 -4.18 11.70
N LEU A 290 -10.77 -4.58 12.46
CA LEU A 290 -11.94 -3.77 12.71
C LEU A 290 -11.59 -2.58 13.63
N THR A 291 -12.17 -1.43 13.36
CA THR A 291 -11.97 -0.22 14.18
C THR A 291 -12.52 -0.34 15.60
N ASN A 292 -13.56 -1.17 15.78
CA ASN A 292 -14.18 -1.48 17.07
C ASN A 292 -13.50 -2.65 17.81
N TRP A 293 -12.47 -3.25 17.22
CA TRP A 293 -11.64 -4.21 17.92
C TRP A 293 -10.90 -3.50 19.07
N ARG A 294 -10.75 -4.17 20.21
CA ARG A 294 -9.98 -3.65 21.34
C ARG A 294 -8.49 -3.64 20.97
N HIS A 295 -8.04 -2.51 20.44
CA HIS A 295 -6.63 -2.22 20.13
C HIS A 295 -5.86 -1.86 21.40
#